data_AF-A0A1F6UQA6-F1
#
_entry.id   AF-A0A1F6UQA6-F1
#
_cell.length_a   1.000
_cell.length_b   1.000
_cell.length_c   1.000
_cell.angle_alpha   90.00
_cell.angle_beta   90.00
_cell.angle_gamma   90.00
#
_symmetry.space_group_name_H-M   'P 1'
#
loop_
_entity.id
_entity.type
_entity.pdbx_description
1 polymer ?
#
loop_
_entity_poly.entity_id
_entity_poly.type
_entity_poly.pdbx_seq_one_letter_code
_entity_poly.pdbx_strand_id
1 'polypeptide(L)'
;MNGRRISTPRLSLDNASILNRVKEGYLIWVSIVPHIAKGARYTLGSRIENKFLDLLELSYIAYFTEKERKMEKVSKCILTLDTLKFLVSVAWEGKLISNKQCEDISFKLEEVGKMFGGWKKNLNNPEKKNRNL
;
A
#
# COMPACT_ATOMS: atom_id res chain seq x y z
N MET A 1 -5.02 13.31 37.48
CA MET A 1 -4.44 13.91 36.26
C MET A 1 -4.94 13.11 35.06
N ASN A 2 -6.01 13.57 34.41
CA ASN A 2 -6.65 12.85 33.30
C ASN A 2 -5.82 13.02 32.03
N GLY A 3 -5.12 11.94 31.64
CA GLY A 3 -4.51 11.82 30.34
C GLY A 3 -5.58 11.93 29.26
N ARG A 4 -5.63 13.08 28.59
CA ARG A 4 -6.46 13.26 27.40
C ARG A 4 -6.08 12.17 26.41
N ARG A 5 -6.98 11.21 26.17
CA ARG A 5 -6.89 10.36 24.99
C ARG A 5 -6.86 11.32 23.80
N ILE A 6 -5.72 11.39 23.12
CA ILE A 6 -5.62 12.10 21.85
C ILE A 6 -6.54 11.34 20.91
N SER A 7 -7.74 11.87 20.72
CA SER A 7 -8.64 11.41 19.68
C SER A 7 -7.94 11.68 18.36
N THR A 8 -7.33 10.66 17.77
CA THR A 8 -6.86 10.70 16.39
C THR A 8 -8.00 11.25 15.53
N PRO A 9 -7.78 12.33 14.75
CA PRO A 9 -8.85 12.93 13.96
C PRO A 9 -9.53 11.87 13.09
N ARG A 10 -10.85 11.98 12.94
CA ARG A 10 -11.75 11.09 12.18
C ARG A 10 -11.52 11.15 10.65
N LEU A 11 -10.27 11.30 10.23
CA LEU A 11 -9.79 11.22 8.85
C LEU A 11 -9.55 9.77 8.41
N SER A 12 -9.64 8.81 9.33
CA SER A 12 -9.43 7.40 9.03
C SER A 12 -10.67 6.80 8.39
N LEU A 13 -10.52 6.33 7.15
CA LEU A 13 -11.39 5.31 6.56
C LEU A 13 -11.42 4.07 7.47
N ASP A 14 -12.35 3.14 7.25
CA ASP A 14 -12.49 1.90 8.05
C ASP A 14 -11.13 1.20 8.22
N ASN A 15 -10.77 0.79 9.45
CA ASN A 15 -9.53 0.08 9.78
C ASN A 15 -9.29 -1.17 8.93
N ALA A 16 -10.34 -1.80 8.42
CA ALA A 16 -10.25 -2.96 7.53
C ALA A 16 -10.12 -2.59 6.03
N SER A 17 -10.21 -1.32 5.67
CA SER A 17 -10.17 -0.87 4.28
C SER A 17 -8.77 -1.01 3.66
N ILE A 18 -8.74 -1.23 2.34
CA ILE A 18 -7.49 -1.31 1.57
C ILE A 18 -6.65 -0.02 1.68
N LEU A 19 -7.31 1.13 1.81
CA LEU A 19 -6.65 2.43 1.97
C LEU A 19 -5.84 2.50 3.26
N ASN A 20 -6.37 1.95 4.37
CA ASN A 20 -5.62 1.88 5.61
C ASN A 20 -4.45 0.90 5.53
N ARG A 21 -4.59 -0.24 4.83
CA ARG A 21 -3.48 -1.19 4.66
C ARG A 21 -2.33 -0.61 3.83
N VAL A 22 -2.64 0.12 2.76
CA VAL A 22 -1.61 0.85 1.98
C VAL A 22 -0.94 1.91 2.85
N LYS A 23 -1.71 2.67 3.63
CA LYS A 23 -1.19 3.67 4.58
C LYS A 23 -0.27 3.05 5.63
N GLU A 24 -0.63 1.92 6.22
CA GLU A 24 0.22 1.18 7.17
C GLU A 24 1.58 0.82 6.54
N GLY A 25 1.57 0.29 5.32
CA GLY A 25 2.81 -0.02 4.59
C GLY A 25 3.67 1.22 4.33
N TYR A 26 3.06 2.34 3.95
CA TYR A 26 3.76 3.61 3.74
C TYR A 26 4.38 4.14 5.04
N LEU A 27 3.68 4.07 6.18
CA LEU A 27 4.23 4.53 7.46
C LEU A 27 5.46 3.72 7.91
N ILE A 28 5.53 2.43 7.56
CA ILE A 28 6.74 1.62 7.75
C ILE A 28 7.88 2.21 6.92
N TRP A 29 7.65 2.52 5.64
CA TRP A 29 8.66 3.15 4.78
C TRP A 29 9.16 4.49 5.33
N VAL A 30 8.24 5.35 5.78
CA VAL A 30 8.58 6.64 6.41
C VAL A 30 9.51 6.47 7.61
N SER A 31 9.33 5.39 8.40
CA SER A 31 10.22 5.08 9.52
C SER A 31 11.62 4.62 9.08
N ILE A 32 11.75 4.04 7.89
CA ILE A 32 13.01 3.50 7.33
C ILE A 32 13.86 4.61 6.71
N VAL A 33 13.25 5.51 5.93
CA VAL A 33 13.93 6.53 5.12
C VAL A 33 14.99 7.36 5.88
N PRO A 34 14.75 7.81 7.13
CA PRO A 34 15.74 8.58 7.90
C PRO A 34 17.05 7.81 8.17
N HIS A 35 17.02 6.48 8.15
CA HIS A 35 18.16 5.62 8.41
C HIS A 35 18.96 5.25 7.15
N ILE A 36 18.44 5.53 5.95
CA ILE A 36 19.14 5.31 4.69
C ILE A 36 20.21 6.39 4.50
N ALA A 37 21.41 6.00 4.03
CA ALA A 37 22.50 6.93 3.72
C ALA A 37 22.05 8.02 2.72
N LYS A 38 22.53 9.26 2.92
CA LYS A 38 22.06 10.46 2.19
C LYS A 38 22.04 10.27 0.66
N GLY A 39 23.10 9.70 0.08
CA GLY A 39 23.18 9.49 -1.37
C GLY A 39 22.10 8.56 -1.92
N ALA A 40 21.88 7.41 -1.27
CA ALA A 40 20.86 6.45 -1.68
C ALA A 40 19.43 6.92 -1.37
N ARG A 41 19.28 7.77 -0.35
CA ARG A 41 17.99 8.36 0.04
C ARG A 41 17.39 9.21 -1.08
N TYR A 42 18.21 10.02 -1.75
CA TYR A 42 17.74 10.89 -2.84
C TYR A 42 17.61 10.18 -4.20
N THR A 43 18.08 8.93 -4.32
CA THR A 43 17.94 8.12 -5.53
C THR A 43 16.86 7.06 -5.35
N LEU A 44 17.23 5.85 -4.92
CA LEU A 44 16.31 4.74 -4.75
C LEU A 44 15.28 5.02 -3.66
N GLY A 45 15.68 5.70 -2.58
CA GLY A 45 14.78 6.08 -1.50
C GLY A 45 13.61 6.95 -1.99
N SER A 46 13.91 8.01 -2.73
CA SER A 46 12.92 8.90 -3.37
C SER A 46 12.08 8.17 -4.41
N ARG A 47 12.65 7.21 -5.15
CA ARG A 47 11.88 6.44 -6.13
C ARG A 47 10.83 5.54 -5.46
N ILE A 48 11.18 4.91 -4.35
CA ILE A 48 10.27 4.08 -3.54
C ILE A 48 9.20 4.97 -2.89
N GLU A 49 9.60 6.10 -2.32
CA GLU A 49 8.69 7.12 -1.76
C GLU A 49 7.60 7.51 -2.76
N ASN A 50 7.99 7.92 -3.96
CA ASN A 50 7.04 8.28 -5.02
C ASN A 50 6.11 7.13 -5.38
N LYS A 51 6.61 5.87 -5.40
CA LYS A 51 5.76 4.70 -5.70
C LYS A 51 4.75 4.40 -4.59
N PHE A 52 5.09 4.67 -3.33
CA PHE A 52 4.12 4.63 -2.25
C PHE A 52 3.03 5.70 -2.40
N LEU A 53 3.42 6.93 -2.72
CA LEU A 53 2.48 8.03 -2.93
C LEU A 53 1.55 7.77 -4.12
N ASP A 54 2.10 7.31 -5.25
CA ASP A 54 1.35 6.85 -6.42
C ASP A 54 0.33 5.77 -6.00
N LEU A 55 0.75 4.78 -5.20
CA LEU A 55 -0.12 3.70 -4.76
C LEU A 55 -1.25 4.22 -3.87
N LEU A 56 -0.95 5.12 -2.92
CA LEU A 56 -1.97 5.75 -2.07
C LEU A 56 -3.03 6.47 -2.88
N GLU A 57 -2.61 7.32 -3.82
CA GLU A 57 -3.51 8.09 -4.69
C GLU A 57 -4.35 7.17 -5.59
N LEU A 58 -3.70 6.22 -6.29
CA LEU A 58 -4.39 5.26 -7.15
C LEU A 58 -5.40 4.42 -6.37
N SER A 59 -5.03 3.99 -5.15
CA SER A 59 -5.92 3.23 -4.28
C SER A 59 -7.15 4.05 -3.90
N TYR A 60 -6.94 5.31 -3.53
CA TYR A 60 -8.02 6.24 -3.17
C TYR A 60 -8.98 6.42 -4.34
N ILE A 61 -8.45 6.71 -5.54
CA ILE A 61 -9.24 6.83 -6.77
C ILE A 61 -10.01 5.53 -7.03
N ALA A 62 -9.36 4.37 -6.98
CA ALA A 62 -10.00 3.08 -7.22
C ALA A 62 -11.13 2.79 -6.21
N TYR A 63 -10.94 3.18 -4.94
CA TYR A 63 -11.93 2.98 -3.88
C TYR A 63 -13.24 3.70 -4.16
N PHE A 64 -13.16 4.97 -4.56
CA PHE A 64 -14.32 5.81 -4.84
C PHE A 64 -14.82 5.75 -6.29
N THR A 65 -14.10 5.08 -7.20
CA THR A 65 -14.54 4.91 -8.59
C THR A 65 -15.67 3.88 -8.71
N GLU A 66 -16.66 4.19 -9.55
CA GLU A 66 -17.77 3.32 -9.94
C GLU A 66 -17.32 2.05 -10.67
N LYS A 67 -18.15 1.01 -10.62
CA LYS A 67 -17.75 -0.37 -10.95
C LYS A 67 -17.20 -0.52 -12.38
N GLU A 68 -17.78 0.19 -13.36
CA GLU A 68 -17.43 0.12 -14.78
C GLU A 68 -15.99 0.58 -15.05
N ARG A 69 -15.52 1.61 -14.34
CA ARG A 69 -14.15 2.14 -14.48
C ARG A 69 -13.18 1.57 -13.46
N LYS A 70 -13.68 0.82 -12.48
CA LYS A 70 -12.91 0.33 -11.33
C LYS A 70 -11.85 -0.69 -11.72
N MET A 71 -12.13 -1.56 -12.69
CA MET A 71 -11.24 -2.67 -13.07
C MET A 71 -9.88 -2.17 -13.56
N GLU A 72 -9.87 -1.15 -14.40
CA GLU A 72 -8.64 -0.54 -14.91
C GLU A 72 -7.83 0.11 -13.77
N LYS A 73 -8.51 0.83 -12.86
CA LYS A 73 -7.87 1.48 -11.69
C LYS A 73 -7.26 0.47 -10.73
N VAL A 74 -7.97 -0.63 -10.44
CA VAL A 74 -7.44 -1.72 -9.60
C VAL A 74 -6.24 -2.39 -10.27
N SER A 75 -6.27 -2.59 -11.59
CA SER A 75 -5.13 -3.16 -12.32
C SER A 75 -3.90 -2.24 -12.26
N LYS A 76 -4.09 -0.92 -12.33
CA LYS A 76 -3.02 0.06 -12.11
C LYS A 76 -2.47 0.00 -10.69
N CYS A 77 -3.32 -0.14 -9.67
CA CYS A 77 -2.87 -0.31 -8.28
C CYS A 77 -1.99 -1.55 -8.11
N ILE A 78 -2.38 -2.68 -8.71
CA ILE A 78 -1.61 -3.94 -8.67
C ILE A 78 -0.24 -3.74 -9.30
N LEU A 79 -0.17 -3.17 -10.51
CA LEU A 79 1.10 -2.93 -11.19
C LEU A 79 2.02 -2.00 -10.38
N THR A 80 1.47 -0.93 -9.80
CA THR A 80 2.23 -0.01 -8.93
C THR A 80 2.75 -0.72 -7.69
N LEU A 81 1.94 -1.58 -7.06
CA LEU A 81 2.34 -2.40 -5.90
C LEU A 81 3.46 -3.38 -6.27
N ASP A 82 3.36 -4.08 -7.40
CA ASP A 82 4.38 -5.04 -7.83
C ASP A 82 5.70 -4.34 -8.12
N THR A 83 5.64 -3.16 -8.76
CA THR A 83 6.80 -2.30 -8.98
C THR A 83 7.42 -1.86 -7.65
N LEU A 84 6.58 -1.49 -6.67
CA LEU A 84 7.03 -1.09 -5.35
C LEU A 84 7.74 -2.23 -4.61
N LYS A 85 7.17 -3.46 -4.64
CA LYS A 85 7.80 -4.65 -4.06
C LYS A 85 9.18 -4.93 -4.68
N PHE A 86 9.28 -4.82 -6.00
CA PHE A 86 10.56 -4.97 -6.70
C PHE A 86 11.59 -3.92 -6.27
N LEU A 87 11.20 -2.64 -6.15
CA LEU A 87 12.14 -1.60 -5.71
C LEU A 87 12.60 -1.82 -4.25
N VAL A 88 11.70 -2.29 -3.38
CA VAL A 88 12.04 -2.66 -2.01
C VAL A 88 13.03 -3.82 -1.98
N SER A 89 12.87 -4.85 -2.82
CA SER A 89 13.83 -5.96 -2.89
C SER A 89 15.20 -5.47 -3.35
N VAL A 90 15.25 -4.56 -4.34
CA VAL A 90 16.50 -3.93 -4.79
C VAL A 90 17.16 -3.12 -3.66
N ALA A 91 16.37 -2.38 -2.86
CA ALA A 91 16.91 -1.63 -1.72
C ALA A 91 17.50 -2.56 -0.66
N TRP A 92 16.89 -3.73 -0.45
CA TRP A 92 17.39 -4.75 0.46
C TRP A 92 18.66 -5.43 -0.06
N GLU A 93 18.68 -5.87 -1.32
CA GLU A 93 19.88 -6.45 -1.96
C GLU A 93 21.05 -5.46 -2.00
N GLY A 94 20.75 -4.17 -2.20
CA GLY A 94 21.69 -3.06 -2.12
C GLY A 94 22.11 -2.68 -0.69
N LYS A 95 21.66 -3.43 0.34
CA LYS A 95 21.95 -3.22 1.77
C LYS A 95 21.57 -1.83 2.29
N LEU A 96 20.58 -1.18 1.67
CA LEU A 96 20.07 0.12 2.11
C LEU A 96 19.11 -0.02 3.28
N ILE A 97 18.46 -1.18 3.39
CA ILE A 97 17.54 -1.53 4.47
C ILE A 97 17.92 -2.89 5.06
N SER A 98 17.69 -3.07 6.35
CA SER A 98 17.95 -4.34 7.06
C SER A 98 16.96 -5.44 6.66
N ASN A 99 17.32 -6.70 6.94
CA ASN A 99 16.42 -7.86 6.76
C ASN A 99 15.08 -7.64 7.46
N LYS A 100 15.10 -7.17 8.71
CA LYS A 100 13.89 -6.94 9.51
C LYS A 100 12.98 -5.87 8.89
N GLN A 101 13.57 -4.76 8.44
CA GLN A 101 12.83 -3.70 7.75
C GLN A 101 12.23 -4.21 6.43
N CYS A 102 12.97 -5.02 5.68
CA CYS A 102 12.48 -5.63 4.44
C CYS A 102 11.35 -6.63 4.72
N GLU A 103 11.43 -7.42 5.79
CA GLU A 103 10.39 -8.36 6.20
C GLU A 103 9.10 -7.64 6.59
N ASP A 104 9.22 -6.61 7.44
CA ASP A 104 8.07 -5.83 7.94
C ASP A 104 7.29 -5.16 6.81
N ILE A 105 8.01 -4.51 5.89
CA ILE A 105 7.38 -3.84 4.75
C ILE A 105 6.81 -4.86 3.76
N SER A 106 7.53 -5.94 3.46
CA SER A 106 7.08 -6.98 2.53
C SER A 106 5.81 -7.66 3.01
N PHE A 107 5.73 -7.97 4.31
CA PHE A 107 4.53 -8.53 4.92
C PHE A 107 3.30 -7.65 4.65
N LYS A 108 3.42 -6.33 4.87
CA LYS A 108 2.33 -5.38 4.59
C LYS A 108 2.00 -5.26 3.11
N LEU A 109 3.00 -5.21 2.24
CA LEU A 109 2.77 -5.15 0.79
C LEU A 109 2.09 -6.44 0.26
N GLU A 110 2.37 -7.60 0.86
CA GLU A 110 1.68 -8.86 0.53
C GLU A 110 0.21 -8.87 0.98
N GLU A 111 -0.10 -8.37 2.18
CA GLU A 111 -1.49 -8.19 2.63
C GLU A 111 -2.28 -7.31 1.64
N VAL A 112 -1.70 -6.17 1.26
CA VAL A 112 -2.28 -5.24 0.27
C VAL A 112 -2.49 -5.93 -1.09
N GLY A 113 -1.53 -6.74 -1.54
CA GLY A 113 -1.62 -7.49 -2.80
C GLY A 113 -2.78 -8.49 -2.81
N LYS A 114 -2.97 -9.23 -1.71
CA LYS A 114 -4.12 -10.13 -1.55
C LYS A 114 -5.45 -9.39 -1.64
N MET A 115 -5.55 -8.19 -1.04
CA MET A 115 -6.76 -7.37 -1.10
C MET A 115 -7.06 -6.88 -2.52
N PHE A 116 -6.08 -6.34 -3.24
CA PHE A 116 -6.28 -5.94 -4.64
C PHE A 116 -6.64 -7.12 -5.54
N GLY A 117 -5.98 -8.27 -5.35
CA GLY A 117 -6.28 -9.49 -6.10
C GLY A 117 -7.72 -9.98 -5.86
N GLY A 118 -8.18 -9.97 -4.60
CA GLY A 118 -9.57 -10.27 -4.26
C GLY A 118 -10.55 -9.30 -4.92
N TRP A 119 -10.22 -8.01 -4.93
CA TRP A 119 -11.06 -6.99 -5.57
C TRP A 119 -11.17 -7.18 -7.08
N LYS A 120 -10.04 -7.44 -7.75
CA LYS A 120 -10.01 -7.74 -9.19
C LYS A 120 -10.84 -8.98 -9.53
N LYS A 121 -10.73 -10.05 -8.73
CA LYS A 121 -11.56 -11.27 -8.89
C LYS A 121 -13.05 -10.98 -8.75
N ASN A 122 -13.44 -10.16 -7.77
CA ASN A 122 -14.85 -9.79 -7.55
C ASN A 122 -15.41 -8.91 -8.68
N LEU A 123 -14.56 -8.12 -9.35
CA LEU A 123 -14.96 -7.33 -10.51
C LEU A 123 -15.12 -8.19 -11.77
N ASN A 124 -14.27 -9.21 -11.94
CA ASN A 124 -14.32 -10.13 -13.08
C ASN A 124 -15.45 -11.16 -13.02
N ASN A 125 -16.03 -11.41 -11.84
CA ASN A 125 -17.07 -12.44 -11.67
C ASN A 125 -18.30 -11.88 -10.95
N PRO A 126 -19.17 -11.12 -11.66
CA PRO A 126 -20.35 -10.51 -11.06
C PRO A 126 -21.41 -11.53 -10.58
N GLU A 127 -21.36 -12.79 -11.03
CA GLU A 127 -22.42 -13.79 -10.79
C GLU A 127 -22.40 -14.44 -9.39
N LYS A 128 -21.30 -14.34 -8.63
CA LYS A 128 -21.23 -14.91 -7.27
C LYS A 128 -22.07 -14.16 -6.23
N LYS A 129 -22.72 -13.04 -6.59
CA LYS A 129 -23.64 -12.32 -5.68
C LYS A 129 -25.05 -12.94 -5.61
N ASN A 130 -25.44 -13.78 -6.58
CA ASN A 130 -26.82 -14.29 -6.70
C ASN A 130 -27.03 -15.73 -6.18
N ARG A 131 -26.07 -16.32 -5.45
CA ARG A 131 -26.20 -17.68 -4.89
C ARG A 131 -26.55 -17.75 -3.40
N ASN A 132 -26.88 -16.61 -2.78
CA ASN A 132 -27.45 -16.56 -1.42
C ASN A 132 -28.76 -15.77 -1.43
N LEU A 133 -29.74 -16.26 -2.19
CA LEU A 133 -31.17 -15.99 -1.97
C LEU A 133 -31.79 -17.28 -1.42
#